data_AF-A0A1B6K8V5-F1
#
_entry.id   AF-A0A1B6K8V5-F1
#
_cell.length_a   1.000
_cell.length_b   1.000
_cell.length_c   1.000
_cell.angle_alpha   90.00
_cell.angle_beta   90.00
_cell.angle_gamma   90.00
#
_symmetry.space_group_name_H-M   'P 1'
#
loop_
_entity.id
_entity.type
_entity.pdbx_description
1 polymer ?
#
loop_
_entity_poly.entity_id
_entity_poly.type
_entity_poly.pdbx_seq_one_letter_code
_entity_poly.pdbx_strand_id
1 'polypeptide(L)'
;MMASWLFCLLLTAPFLLAAAEERRAIVILKGDPGVSGNATFSQAEEGGPVTVRGTVSGLSKGKHGFHVHEKGDLSTGCKSTEGHFNPDMKNHGGPNDEVR
;
A
#
# COMPACT_ATOMS: atom_id res chain seq x y z
N MET A 1 16.80 -65.73 0.13
CA MET A 1 16.96 -65.00 1.41
C MET A 1 17.54 -63.62 1.10
N MET A 2 16.70 -62.59 1.25
CA MET A 2 16.98 -61.19 1.60
C MET A 2 18.29 -60.49 1.14
N ALA A 3 18.14 -59.49 0.27
CA ALA A 3 18.96 -58.28 0.14
C ALA A 3 18.04 -57.22 -0.52
N SER A 4 17.41 -56.27 0.18
CA SER A 4 17.90 -55.03 0.82
C SER A 4 18.58 -54.04 -0.14
N TRP A 5 18.23 -52.75 0.03
CA TRP A 5 18.80 -51.52 -0.56
C TRP A 5 18.36 -51.25 -2.02
N LEU A 6 17.84 -50.11 -2.48
CA LEU A 6 17.93 -48.70 -2.10
C LEU A 6 16.71 -48.00 -2.75
N PHE A 7 15.72 -47.54 -1.98
CA PHE A 7 15.43 -46.12 -1.79
C PHE A 7 16.13 -45.17 -2.77
N CYS A 8 15.43 -44.71 -3.81
CA CYS A 8 15.53 -43.33 -4.27
C CYS A 8 14.28 -42.98 -5.10
N LEU A 9 13.15 -42.78 -4.42
CA LEU A 9 12.03 -42.06 -5.00
C LEU A 9 12.47 -40.59 -5.08
N LEU A 10 13.03 -40.19 -6.23
CA LEU A 10 13.23 -38.79 -6.58
C LEU A 10 11.85 -38.13 -6.76
N LEU A 11 11.20 -37.84 -5.63
CA LEU A 11 10.19 -36.79 -5.55
C LEU A 11 10.95 -35.47 -5.62
N THR A 12 11.34 -35.06 -6.82
CA THR A 12 11.45 -33.64 -7.11
C THR A 12 10.02 -33.12 -7.12
N ALA A 13 9.46 -32.89 -5.93
CA ALA A 13 8.34 -32.00 -5.81
C ALA A 13 8.79 -30.69 -6.46
N PRO A 14 8.14 -30.21 -7.53
CA PRO A 14 8.37 -28.85 -7.94
C PRO A 14 7.98 -28.03 -6.73
N PHE A 15 8.99 -27.47 -6.05
CA PHE A 15 8.78 -26.42 -5.07
C PHE A 15 8.20 -25.29 -5.90
N LEU A 16 6.88 -25.30 -6.05
CA LEU A 16 6.08 -24.19 -6.52
C LEU A 16 6.36 -23.10 -5.49
N LEU A 17 7.41 -22.33 -5.76
CA LEU A 17 7.55 -21.01 -5.21
C LEU A 17 6.34 -20.27 -5.80
N ALA A 18 5.22 -20.30 -5.06
CA ALA A 18 4.18 -19.31 -5.29
C ALA A 18 4.89 -17.97 -5.07
N ALA A 19 5.24 -17.30 -6.16
CA ALA A 19 5.69 -15.93 -6.09
C ALA A 19 4.53 -15.17 -5.44
N ALA A 20 4.75 -14.64 -4.24
CA ALA A 20 3.79 -13.77 -3.61
C ALA A 20 3.49 -12.63 -4.59
N GLU A 21 2.25 -12.54 -5.06
CA GLU A 21 1.84 -11.48 -5.96
C GLU A 21 1.87 -10.16 -5.18
N GLU A 22 2.69 -9.21 -5.63
CA GLU A 22 2.77 -7.89 -5.02
C GLU A 22 1.41 -7.21 -5.08
N ARG A 23 0.84 -6.86 -3.92
CA ARG A 23 -0.42 -6.11 -3.86
C ARG A 23 -0.15 -4.68 -4.30
N ARG A 24 -0.94 -4.17 -5.23
CA ARG A 24 -0.74 -2.83 -5.80
C ARG A 24 -2.04 -2.05 -5.86
N ALA A 25 -1.98 -0.78 -5.48
CA ALA A 25 -3.07 0.18 -5.65
C ALA A 25 -2.56 1.48 -6.27
N ILE A 26 -3.39 2.14 -7.07
CA ILE A 26 -3.07 3.43 -7.69
C ILE A 26 -4.17 4.43 -7.35
N VAL A 27 -3.77 5.65 -7.00
CA VAL A 27 -4.65 6.80 -6.85
C VAL A 27 -4.30 7.85 -7.89
N ILE A 28 -5.32 8.43 -8.51
CA ILE A 28 -5.20 9.61 -9.37
C ILE A 28 -5.73 10.81 -8.59
N LEU A 29 -4.88 11.81 -8.41
CA LEU A 29 -5.17 13.00 -7.63
C LEU A 29 -5.62 14.12 -8.56
N LYS A 30 -6.78 14.69 -8.26
CA LYS A 30 -7.33 15.89 -8.91
C LYS A 30 -7.74 16.87 -7.82
N GLY A 31 -7.12 18.05 -7.82
CA GLY A 31 -7.40 19.10 -6.85
C GLY A 31 -7.97 20.35 -7.50
N ASP A 32 -7.64 21.49 -6.91
CA ASP A 32 -7.90 22.82 -7.46
C ASP A 32 -7.32 22.96 -8.89
N PRO A 33 -7.80 23.94 -9.69
CA PRO A 33 -7.33 24.14 -11.06
C PRO A 33 -5.80 24.16 -11.16
N GLY A 34 -5.26 23.23 -11.96
CA GLY A 34 -3.82 23.08 -12.17
C GLY A 34 -3.13 22.07 -11.24
N VAL A 35 -3.76 21.66 -10.13
CA VAL A 35 -3.22 20.64 -9.21
C VAL A 35 -3.65 19.25 -9.64
N SER A 36 -2.69 18.40 -9.96
CA SER A 36 -2.95 17.02 -10.34
C SER A 36 -1.75 16.11 -10.06
N GLY A 37 -1.99 14.81 -9.98
CA GLY A 37 -0.91 13.86 -9.75
C GLY A 37 -1.38 12.42 -9.68
N ASN A 38 -0.47 11.55 -9.26
CA ASN A 38 -0.76 10.16 -8.92
C ASN A 38 0.09 9.70 -7.75
N ALA A 39 -0.36 8.63 -7.11
CA ALA A 39 0.48 7.82 -6.23
C ALA A 39 0.17 6.34 -6.43
N THR A 40 1.20 5.52 -6.31
CA THR A 40 1.15 4.06 -6.31
C THR A 40 1.56 3.57 -4.94
N PHE A 41 0.76 2.66 -4.40
CA PHE A 41 1.02 1.91 -3.19
C PHE A 41 1.36 0.48 -3.60
N SER A 42 2.44 -0.05 -3.05
CA SER A 42 2.80 -1.45 -3.27
C SER A 42 3.21 -2.14 -1.98
N GLN A 43 2.82 -3.41 -1.84
CA GLN A 43 3.05 -4.22 -0.65
C GLN A 43 3.37 -5.66 -1.07
N ALA A 44 4.60 -6.10 -0.80
CA ALA A 44 5.09 -7.41 -1.23
C ALA A 44 4.40 -8.58 -0.51
N GLU A 45 4.10 -8.42 0.79
CA GLU A 45 3.60 -9.50 1.66
C GLU A 45 2.47 -8.99 2.56
N GLU A 46 1.59 -9.89 3.01
CA GLU A 46 0.45 -9.49 3.86
C GLU A 46 0.94 -8.95 5.20
N GLY A 47 0.42 -7.80 5.63
CA GLY A 47 0.89 -7.15 6.86
C GLY A 47 2.31 -6.56 6.77
N GLY A 48 2.97 -6.68 5.62
CA GLY A 48 4.27 -6.05 5.36
C GLY A 48 4.18 -4.53 5.17
N PRO A 49 5.33 -3.83 5.10
CA PRO A 49 5.35 -2.39 4.86
C PRO A 49 4.79 -2.03 3.49
N VAL A 50 4.20 -0.84 3.39
CA VAL A 50 3.69 -0.29 2.13
C VAL A 50 4.68 0.73 1.59
N THR A 51 5.11 0.56 0.35
CA THR A 51 5.88 1.56 -0.38
C THR A 51 4.92 2.52 -1.09
N VAL A 52 5.11 3.83 -0.88
CA VAL A 52 4.33 4.88 -1.54
C VAL A 52 5.24 5.66 -2.49
N ARG A 53 4.87 5.73 -3.76
CA ARG A 53 5.59 6.51 -4.80
C ARG A 53 4.60 7.31 -5.62
N GLY A 54 4.90 8.58 -5.87
CA GLY A 54 4.00 9.42 -6.64
C GLY A 54 4.60 10.78 -6.99
N THR A 55 3.89 11.49 -7.85
CA THR A 55 4.24 12.85 -8.26
C THR A 55 2.96 13.69 -8.25
N VAL A 56 3.06 14.90 -7.68
CA VAL A 56 2.00 15.91 -7.71
C VAL A 56 2.57 17.20 -8.29
N SER A 57 1.87 17.78 -9.25
CA SER A 57 2.23 18.98 -9.97
C SER A 57 1.24 20.11 -9.69
N GLY A 58 1.65 21.35 -9.92
CA GLY A 58 0.81 22.55 -9.76
C GLY A 58 0.65 23.04 -8.31
N LEU A 59 1.36 22.42 -7.36
CA LEU A 59 1.38 22.87 -5.97
C LEU A 59 2.17 24.17 -5.81
N SER A 60 1.73 25.01 -4.88
CA SER A 60 2.53 26.16 -4.43
C SER A 60 3.83 25.69 -3.77
N LYS A 61 4.85 26.55 -3.73
CA LYS A 61 6.11 26.22 -3.07
C LYS A 61 5.88 26.03 -1.57
N GLY A 62 6.32 24.90 -1.02
CA GLY A 62 6.24 24.61 0.41
C GLY A 62 6.03 23.13 0.69
N LYS A 63 5.82 22.80 1.97
CA LYS A 63 5.36 21.48 2.39
C LYS A 63 3.84 21.41 2.25
N HIS A 64 3.35 20.25 1.84
CA HIS A 64 1.94 19.93 1.72
C HIS A 64 1.64 18.66 2.51
N GLY A 65 0.52 18.64 3.23
CA GLY A 65 0.06 17.44 3.93
C GLY A 65 -0.34 16.35 2.93
N PHE A 66 -0.09 15.09 3.30
CA PHE A 66 -0.48 13.93 2.50
C PHE A 66 -1.08 12.87 3.42
N HIS A 67 -2.39 12.66 3.30
CA HIS A 67 -3.16 11.82 4.22
C HIS A 67 -4.08 10.89 3.45
N VAL A 68 -4.41 9.75 4.07
CA VAL A 68 -5.53 8.90 3.66
C VAL A 68 -6.74 9.34 4.47
N HIS A 69 -7.82 9.66 3.78
CA HIS A 69 -9.09 10.00 4.41
C HIS A 69 -9.95 8.75 4.63
N GLU A 70 -10.89 8.82 5.57
CA GLU A 70 -11.75 7.70 5.94
C GLU A 70 -12.64 7.22 4.79
N LYS A 71 -13.12 8.16 3.95
CA LYS A 71 -14.01 7.84 2.84
C LYS A 71 -13.40 8.13 1.48
N GLY A 72 -13.64 7.22 0.54
CA GLY A 72 -13.42 7.42 -0.90
C GLY A 72 -14.55 8.17 -1.60
N ASP A 73 -15.36 8.94 -0.86
CA ASP A 73 -16.51 9.65 -1.40
C ASP A 73 -16.11 11.03 -1.96
N LEU A 74 -16.22 11.17 -3.28
CA LEU A 74 -15.92 12.41 -4.02
C LEU A 74 -17.20 13.12 -4.52
N SER A 75 -18.39 12.73 -4.05
CA SER A 75 -19.68 13.29 -4.47
C SER A 75 -19.77 14.81 -4.31
N THR A 76 -19.08 15.38 -3.32
CA THR A 76 -18.95 16.84 -3.13
C THR A 76 -17.49 17.32 -3.21
N GLY A 77 -16.67 16.62 -4.01
CA GLY A 77 -15.22 16.79 -4.05
C GLY A 77 -14.56 16.28 -2.78
N CYS A 78 -13.39 16.85 -2.42
CA CYS A 78 -12.63 16.42 -1.23
C CYS A 78 -13.33 16.74 0.11
N LYS A 79 -14.47 17.44 0.10
CA LYS A 79 -15.21 17.75 1.35
C LYS A 79 -15.94 16.53 1.91
N SER A 80 -16.36 15.60 1.05
CA SER A 80 -17.07 14.37 1.45
C SER A 80 -16.14 13.23 1.86
N THR A 81 -14.82 13.41 1.83
CA THR A 81 -13.88 12.36 2.25
C THR A 81 -13.77 12.23 3.77
N GLU A 82 -14.38 13.14 4.53
CA GLU A 82 -14.39 13.20 6.00
C GLU A 82 -12.98 13.35 6.61
N GLY A 83 -12.76 12.82 7.82
CA GLY A 83 -11.50 12.95 8.56
C GLY A 83 -10.38 12.07 8.01
N HIS A 84 -9.24 12.10 8.71
CA HIS A 84 -8.17 11.12 8.47
C HIS A 84 -8.65 9.72 8.82
N PHE A 85 -8.26 8.72 8.03
CA PHE A 85 -8.50 7.33 8.36
C PHE A 85 -7.81 6.99 9.70
N ASN A 86 -8.62 6.70 10.73
CA ASN A 86 -8.16 6.54 12.11
C ASN A 86 -8.88 5.38 12.81
N PRO A 87 -8.59 4.12 12.41
CA PRO A 87 -9.24 2.94 12.99
C PRO A 87 -8.93 2.78 14.48
N ASP A 88 -7.82 3.32 14.96
CA ASP A 88 -7.34 3.18 16.34
C ASP A 88 -7.71 4.36 17.25
N MET A 89 -8.48 5.33 16.73
CA MET A 89 -8.96 6.53 17.44
C MET A 89 -7.87 7.29 18.19
N LYS A 90 -6.74 7.55 17.51
CA LYS A 90 -5.60 8.28 18.06
C LYS A 90 -5.63 9.77 17.69
N ASN A 91 -4.83 10.55 18.42
CA ASN A 91 -4.54 11.93 18.03
C ASN A 91 -3.64 11.92 16.80
N HIS A 92 -3.83 12.91 15.92
CA HIS A 92 -3.04 13.04 14.71
C HIS A 92 -1.55 13.24 15.00
N GLY A 93 -0.71 12.48 14.31
CA GLY A 93 0.74 12.68 14.25
C GLY A 93 1.33 12.47 12.85
N GLY A 94 2.62 12.77 12.74
CA GLY A 94 3.44 12.48 11.57
C GLY A 94 3.84 11.00 11.48
N PRO A 95 4.42 10.56 10.35
CA PRO A 95 4.78 9.15 10.13
C PRO A 95 5.82 8.57 11.11
N ASN A 96 6.61 9.42 11.76
CA ASN A 96 7.67 9.02 12.69
C ASN A 96 7.34 9.35 14.15
N ASP A 97 6.11 9.79 14.44
CA ASP A 97 5.70 10.13 15.80
C ASP A 97 5.25 8.86 16.55
N GLU A 98 5.45 8.83 17.87
CA GLU A 98 5.04 7.71 18.72
C GLU A 98 3.50 7.55 18.78
N VAL A 99 2.79 8.67 18.69
CA VAL A 99 1.33 8.73 18.57
C VAL A 99 1.01 9.29 17.19
N ARG A 100 0.22 8.55 16.41
CA ARG A 100 -0.11 8.88 15.03
C ARG A 100 -1.59 8.74 14.73
#